data_AF-A0A1F8ZKW8-F1
#
_entry.id   AF-A0A1F8ZKW8-F1
#
_cell.length_a   1.000
_cell.length_b   1.000
_cell.length_c   1.000
_cell.angle_alpha   90.00
_cell.angle_beta   90.00
_cell.angle_gamma   90.00
#
_symmetry.space_group_name_H-M   'P 1'
#
loop_
_entity.id
_entity.type
_entity.pdbx_description
1 polymer ?
#
loop_
_entity_poly.entity_id
_entity_poly.type
_entity_poly.pdbx_seq_one_letter_code
_entity_poly.pdbx_strand_id
1 'polypeptide(L)'
;MAEKSDKKIICPECGNSLKEVYAEANYGRVLLLDQCERCGGIWFDCWELYHLKDAEAKRLDIVNQNSLLTENPTIQGSGLCPKCSNMSLMEFPDPNLPADSKIDRCPKCNGLWLNRGELKKYKEDKIKKRSRLEPAEGPKGIQDVLSVDSQVAKWETISHLTSALKARPEQDANAPVSEDMAFDRKQLTKDALFLILQMLFKIVFKV
;
A
#
# COMPACT_ATOMS: atom_id res chain seq x y z
N MET A 1 32.64 -4.09 -4.78
CA MET A 1 31.96 -3.26 -3.78
C MET A 1 31.38 -2.08 -4.53
N ALA A 2 30.07 -2.08 -4.80
CA ALA A 2 29.45 -1.00 -5.55
C ALA A 2 29.22 0.17 -4.60
N GLU A 3 29.89 1.29 -4.85
CA GLU A 3 29.61 2.56 -4.16
C GLU A 3 28.14 2.91 -4.43
N LYS A 4 27.33 2.84 -3.38
CA LYS A 4 25.93 3.26 -3.41
C LYS A 4 25.95 4.78 -3.52
N SER A 5 25.89 5.29 -4.76
CA SER A 5 25.77 6.73 -5.01
C SER A 5 24.55 7.24 -4.27
N ASP A 6 24.79 8.02 -3.23
CA ASP A 6 23.77 8.52 -2.31
C ASP A 6 23.01 9.65 -3.03
N LYS A 7 22.05 9.26 -3.88
CA LYS A 7 21.24 10.20 -4.66
C LYS A 7 20.38 11.00 -3.67
N LYS A 8 20.87 12.18 -3.30
CA LYS A 8 20.20 13.09 -2.38
C LYS A 8 18.80 13.43 -2.88
N ILE A 9 17.79 13.01 -2.11
CA ILE A 9 16.39 13.25 -2.40
C ILE A 9 15.96 14.56 -1.76
N ILE A 10 15.24 15.41 -2.51
CA ILE A 10 14.84 16.75 -2.09
C ILE A 10 13.35 16.81 -1.81
N CYS A 11 12.99 17.48 -0.71
CA CYS A 11 11.62 17.71 -0.28
C CYS A 11 10.89 18.64 -1.26
N PRO A 12 9.73 18.24 -1.81
CA PRO A 12 8.96 19.06 -2.74
C PRO A 12 8.37 20.32 -2.08
N GLU A 13 8.12 20.28 -0.76
CA GLU A 13 7.43 21.35 -0.04
C GLU A 13 8.36 22.49 0.41
N CYS A 14 9.55 22.15 0.93
CA CYS A 14 10.46 23.14 1.54
C CYS A 14 11.92 23.07 1.05
N GLY A 15 12.21 22.21 0.07
CA GLY A 15 13.55 22.08 -0.53
C GLY A 15 14.63 21.46 0.36
N ASN A 16 14.30 21.04 1.60
CA ASN A 16 15.23 20.34 2.47
C ASN A 16 15.52 18.91 1.97
N SER A 17 16.60 18.27 2.43
CA SER A 17 16.81 16.85 2.13
C SER A 17 15.79 15.97 2.86
N LEU A 18 15.33 14.91 2.19
CA LEU A 18 14.61 13.82 2.85
C LEU A 18 15.60 12.82 3.44
N LYS A 19 15.21 12.18 4.54
CA LYS A 19 15.94 11.09 5.16
C LYS A 19 15.10 9.82 5.18
N GLU A 20 15.76 8.69 5.01
CA GLU A 20 15.13 7.38 5.14
C GLU A 20 14.69 7.12 6.58
N VAL A 21 13.45 6.68 6.76
CA VAL A 21 12.87 6.25 8.04
C VAL A 21 12.18 4.90 7.86
N TYR A 22 12.40 4.01 8.82
CA TYR A 22 11.75 2.70 8.82
C TYR A 22 10.34 2.82 9.35
N ALA A 23 9.41 2.04 8.79
CA ALA A 23 8.06 1.90 9.32
C ALA A 23 7.55 0.47 9.20
N GLU A 24 6.74 0.04 10.17
CA GLU A 24 6.10 -1.27 10.08
C GLU A 24 4.95 -1.30 9.06
N ALA A 25 4.93 -2.34 8.24
CA ALA A 25 3.85 -2.65 7.32
C ALA A 25 3.11 -3.93 7.72
N ASN A 26 1.93 -4.09 7.14
CA ASN A 26 1.15 -5.33 7.22
C ASN A 26 1.99 -6.54 6.78
N TYR A 27 1.62 -7.72 7.29
CA TYR A 27 2.29 -9.00 7.00
C TYR A 27 3.75 -9.08 7.47
N GLY A 28 4.15 -8.30 8.48
CA GLY A 28 5.49 -8.34 9.06
C GLY A 28 6.58 -7.78 8.16
N ARG A 29 6.21 -6.90 7.23
CA ARG A 29 7.15 -6.19 6.34
C ARG A 29 7.61 -4.89 6.99
N VAL A 30 8.73 -4.36 6.49
CA VAL A 30 9.24 -3.04 6.86
C VAL A 30 9.28 -2.18 5.60
N LEU A 31 8.77 -0.95 5.70
CA LEU A 31 8.84 0.08 4.66
C LEU A 31 10.03 1.00 4.94
N LEU A 32 10.63 1.51 3.87
CA LEU A 32 11.69 2.51 3.93
C LEU A 32 11.17 3.78 3.29
N LEU A 33 10.65 4.68 4.13
CA LEU A 33 9.99 5.91 3.70
C LEU A 33 11.00 7.07 3.69
N ASP A 34 10.76 8.10 2.90
CA ASP A 34 11.60 9.31 2.91
C ASP A 34 10.87 10.45 3.63
N GLN A 35 11.37 10.87 4.80
CA GLN A 35 10.76 11.93 5.62
C GLN A 35 11.62 13.19 5.66
N CYS A 36 10.95 14.35 5.54
CA CYS A 36 11.58 15.65 5.72
C CYS A 36 11.66 16.00 7.21
N GLU A 37 12.87 16.18 7.74
CA GLU A 37 13.05 16.61 9.14
C GLU A 37 12.62 18.06 9.40
N ARG A 38 12.53 18.90 8.36
CA ARG A 38 12.15 20.32 8.49
C ARG A 38 10.63 20.48 8.53
N CYS A 39 9.95 20.19 7.41
CA CYS A 39 8.50 20.38 7.31
C CYS A 39 7.70 19.17 7.83
N GLY A 40 8.34 18.02 8.06
CA GLY A 40 7.68 16.79 8.53
C GLY A 40 6.94 15.99 7.45
N GLY A 41 6.88 16.48 6.21
CA GLY A 41 6.24 15.76 5.10
C GLY A 41 6.95 14.45 4.78
N ILE A 42 6.18 13.48 4.28
CA ILE A 42 6.62 12.10 4.06
C ILE A 42 6.31 11.71 2.62
N TRP A 43 7.30 11.12 1.97
CA TRP A 43 7.16 10.48 0.68
C TRP A 43 6.90 8.98 0.87
N PHE A 44 5.93 8.49 0.12
CA PHE A 44 5.60 7.07 -0.01
C PHE A 44 5.80 6.67 -1.47
N ASP A 45 6.55 5.60 -1.72
CA ASP A 45 6.57 5.00 -3.04
C ASP A 45 5.22 4.33 -3.35
N CYS A 46 5.08 3.87 -4.59
CA CYS A 46 3.84 3.29 -5.07
C CYS A 46 3.36 2.16 -4.13
N TRP A 47 2.11 2.27 -3.67
CA TRP A 47 1.42 1.34 -2.76
C TRP A 47 1.87 1.33 -1.30
N GLU A 48 2.93 2.02 -0.90
CA GLU A 48 3.48 1.91 0.46
C GLU A 48 2.50 2.42 1.53
N LEU A 49 1.84 3.56 1.27
CA LEU A 49 0.86 4.17 2.19
C LEU A 49 -0.24 3.19 2.61
N TYR A 50 -0.71 2.35 1.68
CA TYR A 50 -1.78 1.38 1.94
C TYR A 50 -1.33 0.20 2.80
N HIS A 51 -0.02 -0.11 2.81
CA HIS A 51 0.55 -1.20 3.59
C HIS A 51 1.01 -0.76 4.98
N LEU A 52 1.17 0.54 5.21
CA LEU A 52 1.56 1.10 6.51
C LEU A 52 0.57 0.67 7.61
N LYS A 53 1.08 0.22 8.76
CA LYS A 53 0.23 -0.07 9.92
C LYS A 53 -0.34 1.21 10.55
N ASP A 54 -1.54 1.11 11.11
CA ASP A 54 -2.22 2.26 11.72
C ASP A 54 -1.45 2.83 12.93
N ALA A 55 -0.72 1.99 13.67
CA ALA A 55 0.10 2.41 14.81
C ALA A 55 1.26 3.34 14.39
N GLU A 56 1.80 3.16 13.19
CA GLU A 56 2.97 3.90 12.71
C GLU A 56 2.66 5.35 12.36
N ALA A 57 1.41 5.66 11.99
CA ALA A 57 1.02 7.02 11.67
C ALA A 57 1.24 7.99 12.84
N LYS A 58 1.02 7.55 14.09
CA LYS A 58 1.25 8.39 15.28
C LYS A 58 2.74 8.65 15.54
N ARG A 59 3.60 7.70 15.16
CA ARG A 59 5.05 7.77 15.36
C ARG A 59 5.73 8.60 14.28
N LEU A 60 5.30 8.44 13.04
CA LEU A 60 5.86 9.14 11.88
C LEU A 60 5.36 10.58 11.78
N ASP A 61 4.10 10.84 12.11
CA ASP A 61 3.45 12.13 11.91
C ASP A 61 3.12 12.80 13.26
N ILE A 62 4.18 13.15 13.98
CA ILE A 62 4.07 13.81 15.28
C ILE A 62 3.73 15.29 15.03
N VAL A 63 2.47 15.64 15.26
CA VAL A 63 2.02 17.03 15.31
C VAL A 63 2.14 17.54 16.74
N ASN A 64 3.14 18.37 17.02
CA ASN A 64 3.28 19.07 18.31
C ASN A 64 2.69 20.49 18.18
N GLN A 65 2.04 21.01 19.23
CA GLN A 65 1.52 22.38 19.25
C GLN A 65 2.62 23.42 18.95
N ASN A 66 3.85 23.21 19.42
CA ASN A 66 5.00 24.07 19.11
C ASN A 66 5.35 24.07 17.62
N SER A 67 5.08 22.97 16.92
CA SER A 67 5.30 22.86 15.47
C SER A 67 4.26 23.64 14.64
N LEU A 68 3.09 23.94 15.22
CA LEU A 68 2.06 24.81 14.63
C LEU A 68 2.35 26.30 14.87
N LEU A 69 3.13 26.60 15.91
CA LEU A 69 3.61 27.95 16.23
C LEU A 69 4.90 28.31 15.49
N THR A 70 5.53 27.34 14.83
CA THR A 70 6.75 27.56 14.04
C THR A 70 6.37 28.28 12.74
N GLU A 71 7.13 29.32 12.38
CA GLU A 71 6.90 30.07 11.14
C GLU A 71 6.90 29.12 9.94
N ASN A 72 5.92 29.32 9.05
CA ASN A 72 5.83 28.53 7.82
C ASN A 72 7.12 28.77 7.01
N PRO A 73 7.82 27.74 6.52
CA PRO A 73 9.07 27.93 5.79
C PRO A 73 8.87 28.94 4.65
N THR A 74 9.61 30.04 4.66
CA THR A 74 9.60 31.05 3.59
C THR A 74 10.16 30.51 2.28
N ILE A 75 10.96 29.43 2.35
CA ILE A 75 11.50 28.74 1.20
C ILE A 75 10.54 27.65 0.77
N GLN A 76 9.84 27.88 -0.34
CA GLN A 76 9.05 26.86 -1.02
C GLN A 76 9.99 25.91 -1.79
N GLY A 77 9.67 24.62 -1.73
CA GLY A 77 10.31 23.61 -2.55
C GLY A 77 9.84 23.66 -3.99
N SER A 78 10.33 22.73 -4.81
CA SER A 78 10.07 22.72 -6.25
C SER A 78 8.69 22.19 -6.64
N GLY A 79 7.94 21.57 -5.73
CA GLY A 79 6.72 20.83 -6.06
C GLY A 79 6.95 19.62 -6.99
N LEU A 80 8.21 19.20 -7.17
CA LEU A 80 8.59 18.10 -8.06
C LEU A 80 8.71 16.79 -7.30
N CYS A 81 8.43 15.69 -7.99
CA CYS A 81 8.60 14.35 -7.49
C CYS A 81 10.07 14.11 -7.06
N PRO A 82 10.30 13.66 -5.83
CA PRO A 82 11.65 13.39 -5.32
C PRO A 82 12.39 12.27 -6.09
N LYS A 83 11.65 11.30 -6.65
CA LYS A 83 12.23 10.13 -7.35
C LYS A 83 12.32 10.32 -8.86
N CYS A 84 11.34 11.01 -9.47
CA CYS A 84 11.26 11.24 -10.91
C CYS A 84 11.84 12.60 -11.29
N SER A 85 12.80 12.63 -12.22
CA SER A 85 13.34 13.88 -12.74
C SER A 85 12.24 14.74 -13.39
N ASN A 86 12.16 16.02 -12.98
CA ASN A 86 11.32 17.06 -13.58
C ASN A 86 9.83 16.73 -13.69
N MET A 87 9.29 15.94 -12.76
CA MET A 87 7.86 15.61 -12.76
C MET A 87 7.12 16.36 -11.66
N SER A 88 6.18 17.22 -12.00
CA SER A 88 5.36 17.91 -11.00
C SER A 88 4.44 16.94 -10.27
N LEU A 89 4.30 17.15 -8.96
CA LEU A 89 3.27 16.50 -8.18
C LEU A 89 1.92 17.17 -8.43
N MET A 90 0.86 16.37 -8.44
CA MET A 90 -0.51 16.85 -8.66
C MET A 90 -1.40 16.38 -7.52
N GLU A 91 -2.33 17.21 -7.10
CA GLU A 91 -3.31 16.84 -6.07
C GLU A 91 -4.05 15.56 -6.47
N PHE A 92 -4.14 14.63 -5.54
CA PHE A 92 -4.76 13.33 -5.73
C PHE A 92 -6.08 13.25 -4.93
N PRO A 93 -7.21 13.62 -5.55
CA PRO A 93 -8.51 13.45 -4.93
C PRO A 93 -8.87 11.96 -4.92
N ASP A 94 -9.11 11.41 -3.73
CA ASP A 94 -9.66 10.06 -3.58
C ASP A 94 -10.93 10.14 -2.70
N PRO A 95 -12.10 9.66 -3.19
CA PRO A 95 -13.35 9.66 -2.43
C PRO A 95 -13.26 8.94 -1.07
N ASN A 96 -12.28 8.06 -0.91
CA ASN A 96 -12.03 7.34 0.32
C ASN A 96 -11.16 8.11 1.31
N LEU A 97 -10.69 9.31 0.96
CA LEU A 97 -9.95 10.22 1.83
C LEU A 97 -10.89 11.23 2.52
N PRO A 98 -10.43 11.85 3.63
CA PRO A 98 -11.03 13.07 4.13
C PRO A 98 -11.01 14.17 3.06
N ALA A 99 -12.08 14.95 2.98
CA ALA A 99 -12.18 16.06 2.02
C ALA A 99 -11.15 17.18 2.26
N ASP A 100 -10.62 17.29 3.48
CA ASP A 100 -9.58 18.25 3.85
C ASP A 100 -8.17 17.68 3.71
N SER A 101 -8.02 16.42 3.26
CA SER A 101 -6.71 15.80 3.09
C SER A 101 -6.05 16.26 1.79
N LYS A 102 -4.85 16.82 1.89
CA LYS A 102 -4.05 17.28 0.76
C LYS A 102 -2.92 16.30 0.49
N ILE A 103 -3.19 15.34 -0.39
CA ILE A 103 -2.22 14.34 -0.83
C ILE A 103 -1.87 14.65 -2.28
N ASP A 104 -0.57 14.74 -2.57
CA ASP A 104 -0.11 14.89 -3.95
C ASP A 104 0.43 13.56 -4.48
N ARG A 105 0.26 13.33 -5.77
CA ARG A 105 0.71 12.13 -6.48
C ARG A 105 1.59 12.48 -7.65
N CYS A 106 2.64 11.70 -7.85
CA CYS A 106 3.41 11.73 -9.09
C CYS A 106 2.68 10.94 -10.19
N PRO A 107 2.40 11.52 -11.36
CA PRO A 107 1.73 10.80 -12.46
C PRO A 107 2.59 9.70 -13.08
N LYS A 108 3.92 9.78 -12.92
CA LYS A 108 4.86 8.83 -13.52
C LYS A 108 5.08 7.58 -12.68
N CYS A 109 5.48 7.76 -11.42
CA CYS A 109 5.80 6.64 -10.52
C CYS A 109 4.66 6.26 -9.56
N ASN A 110 3.59 7.04 -9.50
CA ASN A 110 2.47 6.86 -8.58
C ASN A 110 2.85 6.93 -7.08
N GLY A 111 4.04 7.45 -6.76
CA GLY A 111 4.39 7.81 -5.39
C GLY A 111 3.54 8.98 -4.88
N LEU A 112 3.36 9.02 -3.57
CA LEU A 112 2.50 9.96 -2.86
C LEU A 112 3.33 10.83 -1.92
N TRP A 113 3.00 12.12 -1.88
CA TRP A 113 3.51 13.07 -0.92
C TRP A 113 2.40 13.45 0.06
N LEU A 114 2.70 13.33 1.35
CA LEU A 114 1.79 13.73 2.43
C LEU A 114 2.49 14.79 3.28
N ASN A 115 1.86 15.95 3.43
CA ASN A 115 2.35 16.99 4.33
C ASN A 115 2.16 16.58 5.80
N ARG A 116 2.84 17.30 6.70
CA ARG A 116 2.70 17.07 8.15
C ARG A 116 1.23 17.16 8.57
N GLY A 117 0.78 16.19 9.36
CA GLY A 117 -0.58 16.03 9.85
C GLY A 117 -1.50 15.24 8.91
N GLU A 118 -1.18 15.15 7.62
CA GLU A 118 -2.05 14.52 6.62
C GLU A 118 -2.07 12.99 6.76
N LEU A 119 -0.95 12.38 7.15
CA LEU A 119 -0.88 10.93 7.37
C LEU A 119 -1.77 10.51 8.54
N LYS A 120 -1.75 11.28 9.63
CA LYS A 120 -2.61 11.03 10.78
C LYS A 120 -4.08 11.14 10.41
N LYS A 121 -4.48 12.21 9.70
CA LYS A 121 -5.86 12.39 9.21
C LYS A 121 -6.31 11.24 8.33
N TYR A 122 -5.48 10.85 7.36
CA TYR A 122 -5.72 9.71 6.46
C TYR A 122 -6.08 8.45 7.26
N LYS A 123 -5.28 8.08 8.27
CA LYS A 123 -5.51 6.86 9.04
C LYS A 123 -6.72 6.95 9.97
N GLU A 124 -6.92 8.09 10.63
CA GLU A 124 -8.06 8.27 11.53
C GLU A 124 -9.40 8.15 10.81
N ASP A 125 -9.52 8.71 9.60
CA ASP A 125 -10.73 8.60 8.80
C ASP A 125 -10.98 7.17 8.29
N LYS A 126 -9.92 6.47 7.87
CA LYS A 126 -10.02 5.05 7.49
C LYS A 126 -10.50 4.18 8.66
N ILE A 127 -10.02 4.43 9.88
CA ILE A 127 -10.49 3.73 11.08
C ILE A 127 -11.97 4.03 11.35
N LYS A 128 -12.39 5.30 11.28
CA LYS A 128 -13.80 5.71 11.48
C LYS A 128 -14.74 5.08 10.44
N LYS A 129 -14.32 5.02 9.18
CA LYS A 129 -15.07 4.37 8.10
C LYS A 129 -15.19 2.87 8.35
N ARG A 130 -14.11 2.18 8.76
CA ARG A 130 -14.15 0.76 9.15
C ARG A 130 -15.10 0.53 10.32
N SER A 131 -15.01 1.32 11.39
CA SER A 131 -15.88 1.14 12.57
C SER A 131 -17.36 1.41 12.28
N ARG A 132 -17.68 2.23 11.28
CA ARG A 132 -19.06 2.47 10.83
C ARG A 132 -19.63 1.30 10.01
N LEU A 133 -18.75 0.49 9.42
CA LEU A 133 -19.11 -0.66 8.59
C LEU A 133 -19.16 -1.97 9.40
N GLU A 134 -18.81 -1.96 10.68
CA GLU A 134 -19.05 -3.09 11.58
C GLU A 134 -20.57 -3.26 11.80
N PRO A 135 -21.16 -4.45 11.56
CA PRO A 135 -22.57 -4.69 11.80
C PRO A 135 -22.89 -4.78 13.30
N ALA A 136 -24.13 -4.43 13.64
CA ALA A 136 -24.74 -4.67 14.94
C ALA A 136 -24.45 -6.08 15.47
N GLU A 137 -24.43 -6.23 16.81
CA GLU A 137 -24.29 -7.49 17.55
C GLU A 137 -24.70 -8.71 16.70
N GLY A 138 -23.75 -9.58 16.38
CA GLY A 138 -24.02 -10.80 15.63
C GLY A 138 -25.17 -11.57 16.28
N PRO A 139 -26.06 -12.22 15.50
CA PRO A 139 -27.19 -12.93 16.05
C PRO A 139 -26.69 -13.91 17.12
N LYS A 140 -27.31 -13.88 18.31
CA LYS A 140 -27.16 -14.89 19.37
C LYS A 140 -27.62 -16.24 18.80
N GLY A 141 -26.72 -16.94 18.13
CA GLY A 141 -27.05 -18.14 17.37
C GLY A 141 -25.80 -18.86 16.85
N ILE A 142 -24.76 -18.99 17.68
CA ILE A 142 -23.59 -19.82 17.36
C ILE A 142 -23.91 -21.33 17.50
N GLN A 143 -25.13 -21.68 17.93
CA GLN A 143 -25.54 -23.08 18.10
C GLN A 143 -26.01 -23.75 16.79
N ASP A 144 -26.39 -22.99 15.77
CA ASP A 144 -26.92 -23.56 14.52
C ASP A 144 -25.85 -23.87 13.46
N VAL A 145 -24.65 -23.28 13.58
CA VAL A 145 -23.54 -23.47 12.61
C VAL A 145 -22.81 -24.81 12.80
N LEU A 146 -22.99 -25.48 13.95
CA LEU A 146 -22.42 -26.82 14.21
C LEU A 146 -23.26 -27.98 13.67
N SER A 147 -24.26 -27.74 12.81
CA SER A 147 -25.12 -28.79 12.24
C SER A 147 -24.98 -28.99 10.72
N VAL A 148 -24.05 -28.29 10.07
CA VAL A 148 -23.83 -28.39 8.61
C VAL A 148 -22.89 -29.55 8.25
N ASP A 149 -23.14 -30.73 8.81
CA ASP A 149 -22.51 -31.99 8.38
C ASP A 149 -23.49 -32.87 7.55
N SER A 150 -24.75 -32.48 7.39
CA SER A 150 -25.79 -33.36 6.81
C SER A 150 -26.11 -33.17 5.33
N GLN A 151 -25.44 -32.27 4.58
CA GLN A 151 -25.79 -32.00 3.17
C GLN A 151 -24.66 -32.30 2.17
N VAL A 152 -23.99 -33.43 2.33
CA VAL A 152 -22.98 -33.96 1.40
C VAL A 152 -23.56 -34.29 0.01
N ALA A 153 -24.88 -34.28 -0.18
CA ALA A 153 -25.52 -34.59 -1.46
C ALA A 153 -25.45 -33.47 -2.53
N LYS A 154 -24.94 -32.28 -2.21
CA LYS A 154 -24.88 -31.14 -3.15
C LYS A 154 -23.49 -30.93 -3.79
N TRP A 155 -22.67 -31.98 -3.88
CA TRP A 155 -21.35 -31.91 -4.53
C TRP A 155 -21.27 -32.64 -5.89
N GLU A 156 -22.33 -33.35 -6.29
CA GLU A 156 -22.38 -34.03 -7.60
C GLU A 156 -22.40 -33.03 -8.77
N THR A 157 -22.99 -31.84 -8.58
CA THR A 157 -23.12 -30.81 -9.63
C THR A 157 -21.78 -30.17 -10.01
N ILE A 158 -20.79 -30.16 -9.11
CA ILE A 158 -19.46 -29.58 -9.38
C ILE A 158 -18.61 -30.52 -10.25
N SER A 159 -18.86 -31.84 -10.17
CA SER A 159 -18.22 -32.82 -11.06
C SER A 159 -18.55 -32.57 -12.54
N HIS A 160 -19.81 -32.26 -12.85
CA HIS A 160 -20.26 -32.03 -14.22
C HIS A 160 -19.73 -30.73 -14.86
N LEU A 161 -19.48 -29.68 -14.05
CA LEU A 161 -18.83 -28.45 -14.51
C LEU A 161 -17.37 -28.67 -14.92
N THR A 162 -16.69 -29.61 -14.26
CA THR A 162 -15.28 -29.95 -14.57
C THR A 162 -15.18 -30.68 -15.91
N SER A 163 -16.19 -31.47 -16.28
CA SER A 163 -16.31 -32.14 -17.58
C SER A 163 -16.58 -31.15 -18.72
N ALA A 164 -17.39 -30.12 -18.48
CA ALA A 164 -17.69 -29.08 -19.47
C ALA A 164 -16.46 -28.21 -19.80
N LEU A 165 -15.57 -27.99 -18.83
CA LEU A 165 -14.33 -27.21 -19.03
C LEU A 165 -13.22 -27.98 -19.78
N LYS A 166 -13.38 -29.29 -20.03
CA LYS A 166 -12.45 -30.08 -20.86
C LYS A 166 -12.74 -30.03 -22.36
N ALA A 167 -13.87 -29.46 -22.79
CA ALA A 167 -14.15 -29.21 -24.20
C ALA A 167 -13.51 -27.87 -24.61
N ARG A 168 -12.38 -27.93 -25.33
CA ARG A 168 -11.84 -26.75 -26.02
C ARG A 168 -12.80 -26.35 -27.15
N PRO A 169 -13.26 -25.08 -27.23
CA PRO A 169 -13.81 -24.56 -28.47
C PRO A 169 -12.65 -24.31 -29.44
N GLU A 170 -12.76 -24.83 -30.66
CA GLU A 170 -12.01 -24.29 -31.80
C GLU A 170 -12.47 -22.85 -32.01
N GLN A 171 -11.54 -21.88 -31.95
CA GLN A 171 -11.79 -20.52 -32.37
C GLN A 171 -10.63 -20.05 -33.26
N ASP A 172 -10.94 -20.07 -34.55
CA ASP A 172 -10.56 -19.11 -35.58
C ASP A 172 -9.23 -18.36 -35.41
N ALA A 173 -8.27 -18.79 -36.23
CA ALA A 173 -7.12 -18.02 -36.62
C ALA A 173 -7.55 -16.71 -37.31
N ASN A 174 -7.39 -15.57 -36.62
CA ASN A 174 -6.88 -14.29 -37.13
C ASN A 174 -7.36 -13.12 -36.26
N ALA A 175 -6.58 -12.76 -35.25
CA ALA A 175 -6.60 -11.43 -34.64
C ALA A 175 -5.17 -11.07 -34.21
N PRO A 176 -4.58 -9.96 -34.68
CA PRO A 176 -3.25 -9.56 -34.26
C PRO A 176 -3.36 -8.86 -32.91
N VAL A 177 -2.81 -9.48 -31.86
CA VAL A 177 -2.67 -8.87 -30.53
C VAL A 177 -1.20 -8.49 -30.34
N SER A 178 -0.99 -7.20 -30.11
CA SER A 178 0.27 -6.51 -29.90
C SER A 178 1.12 -7.09 -28.75
N GLU A 179 2.42 -7.18 -28.99
CA GLU A 179 3.46 -7.71 -28.12
C GLU A 179 3.85 -6.74 -26.98
N ASP A 180 3.03 -6.53 -25.93
CA ASP A 180 3.45 -5.65 -24.82
C ASP A 180 2.94 -6.11 -23.43
N MET A 181 3.16 -7.37 -23.05
CA MET A 181 2.98 -7.81 -21.64
C MET A 181 3.96 -8.96 -21.31
N ALA A 182 5.27 -8.70 -21.40
CA ALA A 182 6.27 -9.60 -20.82
C ALA A 182 6.31 -9.41 -19.29
N PHE A 183 5.32 -9.95 -18.59
CA PHE A 183 5.32 -10.07 -17.14
C PHE A 183 6.36 -11.12 -16.73
N ASP A 184 7.44 -10.68 -16.07
CA ASP A 184 8.64 -11.48 -15.84
C ASP A 184 8.36 -12.66 -14.87
N ARG A 185 8.18 -13.86 -15.43
CA ARG A 185 8.03 -15.13 -14.69
C ARG A 185 9.16 -15.37 -13.70
N LYS A 186 10.35 -14.80 -13.91
CA LYS A 186 11.49 -14.95 -12.99
C LYS A 186 11.29 -14.15 -11.70
N GLN A 187 10.48 -13.10 -11.72
CA GLN A 187 10.14 -12.33 -10.52
C GLN A 187 9.14 -13.12 -9.65
N LEU A 188 8.12 -13.71 -10.29
CA LEU A 188 7.10 -14.51 -9.61
C LEU A 188 7.69 -15.74 -8.91
N THR A 189 8.69 -16.38 -9.52
CA THR A 189 9.35 -17.56 -8.92
C THR A 189 10.26 -17.18 -7.75
N LYS A 190 10.89 -16.00 -7.79
CA LYS A 190 11.68 -15.48 -6.65
C LYS A 190 10.80 -15.14 -5.46
N ASP A 191 9.66 -14.49 -5.70
CA ASP A 191 8.73 -14.11 -4.64
C ASP A 191 8.12 -15.36 -3.98
N ALA A 192 7.76 -16.37 -4.78
CA ALA A 192 7.27 -17.65 -4.26
C ALA A 192 8.35 -18.39 -3.43
N LEU A 193 9.60 -18.45 -3.92
CA LEU A 193 10.70 -19.09 -3.20
C LEU A 193 10.99 -18.39 -1.87
N PHE A 194 10.94 -17.06 -1.85
CA PHE A 194 11.15 -16.27 -0.64
C PHE A 194 10.09 -16.55 0.43
N LEU A 195 8.81 -16.64 0.02
CA LEU A 195 7.72 -16.97 0.93
C LEU A 195 7.86 -18.38 1.53
N ILE A 196 8.24 -19.36 0.70
CA ILE A 196 8.52 -20.74 1.16
C ILE A 196 9.66 -20.72 2.18
N LEU A 197 10.75 -20.00 1.89
CA LEU A 197 11.90 -19.91 2.80
C LEU A 197 11.51 -19.25 4.13
N GLN A 198 10.69 -18.19 4.09
CA GLN A 198 10.20 -17.51 5.28
C GLN A 198 9.28 -18.39 6.13
N MET A 199 8.43 -19.21 5.50
CA MET A 199 7.60 -20.19 6.19
C MET A 199 8.45 -21.28 6.86
N LEU A 200 9.45 -21.81 6.15
CA LEU A 200 10.38 -22.81 6.70
C LEU A 200 11.20 -22.24 7.86
N PHE A 201 11.65 -20.99 7.75
CA PHE A 201 12.37 -20.31 8.83
C PHE A 201 11.53 -20.20 10.11
N LYS A 202 10.26 -19.82 10.00
CA LYS A 202 9.34 -19.76 11.15
C LYS A 202 9.10 -21.14 11.79
N ILE A 203 9.05 -22.19 10.98
CA ILE A 203 8.86 -23.57 11.47
C ILE A 203 10.11 -24.07 12.22
N VAL A 204 11.32 -23.77 11.71
CA VAL A 204 12.58 -24.23 12.30
C VAL A 204 12.94 -23.45 13.57
N PHE A 205 12.70 -22.14 13.58
CA PHE A 205 13.14 -21.26 14.67
C PHE A 205 12.06 -21.01 15.73
N LYS A 206 10.84 -21.55 15.57
CA LYS A 206 9.72 -21.51 16.53
C LYS A 206 9.55 -20.13 17.20
N VAL A 207 9.51 -19.09 16.36
CA VAL A 207 9.13 -17.71 16.67
C VAL A 207 7.79 -17.40 16.02
#